data_AF-A0A937VVD9-F1
#
_entry.id   AF-A0A937VVD9-F1
#
_cell.length_a   1.000
_cell.length_b   1.000
_cell.length_c   1.000
_cell.angle_alpha   90.00
_cell.angle_beta   90.00
_cell.angle_gamma   90.00
#
_symmetry.space_group_name_H-M   'P 1'
#
loop_
_entity.id
_entity.type
_entity.pdbx_description
1 polymer ?
#
loop_
_entity_poly.entity_id
_entity_poly.type
_entity_poly.pdbx_seq_one_letter_code
_entity_poly.pdbx_strand_id
1 'polypeptide(L)'
;MTLKNPKTRLPRYKKAKIAPPMRLTDRDKRIVEDVYQLRFLTRDQIKKLEFEDGSMTACQRRLSLLFHNGYLSAVHKPILTGYGSSKRVYCLSKKGAALISHLYSEKEARQIKWSEKYNKVEPFFIEHALALNDVRIAFIKAVLGS
;
A
#
# COMPACT_ATOMS: atom_id res chain seq x y z
N MET A 1 -20.27 -27.35 -23.56
CA MET A 1 -20.83 -26.55 -22.43
C MET A 1 -19.72 -26.27 -21.44
N THR A 2 -19.12 -25.08 -21.48
CA THR A 2 -17.95 -24.73 -20.65
C THR A 2 -18.43 -24.10 -19.35
N LEU A 3 -18.24 -24.80 -18.22
CA LEU A 3 -18.57 -24.29 -16.89
C LEU A 3 -17.68 -23.08 -16.59
N LYS A 4 -18.26 -21.88 -16.71
CA LYS A 4 -17.63 -20.61 -16.32
C LYS A 4 -17.60 -20.58 -14.79
N ASN A 5 -16.53 -21.13 -14.19
CA ASN A 5 -16.34 -21.09 -12.75
C ASN A 5 -16.41 -19.62 -12.28
N PRO A 6 -17.40 -19.22 -11.46
CA PRO A 6 -17.52 -17.82 -11.07
C PRO A 6 -16.28 -17.47 -10.26
N LYS A 7 -15.45 -16.54 -10.77
CA LYS A 7 -14.27 -16.04 -10.06
C LYS A 7 -14.73 -15.54 -8.69
N THR A 8 -14.47 -16.31 -7.64
CA THR A 8 -14.82 -15.95 -6.27
C THR A 8 -14.19 -14.60 -5.95
N ARG A 9 -15.02 -13.62 -5.59
CA ARG A 9 -14.56 -12.27 -5.26
C ARG A 9 -13.59 -12.35 -4.07
N LEU A 10 -12.43 -11.70 -4.20
CA LEU A 10 -11.46 -11.63 -3.13
C LEU A 10 -12.06 -10.87 -1.92
N PRO A 11 -11.83 -11.34 -0.68
CA PRO A 11 -12.34 -10.65 0.49
C PRO A 11 -11.79 -9.23 0.57
N ARG A 12 -12.66 -8.23 0.74
CA ARG A 12 -12.21 -6.84 0.81
C ARG A 12 -11.34 -6.63 2.04
N TYR A 13 -11.84 -6.96 3.23
CA TYR A 13 -11.26 -6.55 4.53
C TYR A 13 -10.26 -7.53 5.16
N LYS A 14 -10.25 -8.79 4.73
CA LYS A 14 -9.36 -9.83 5.25
C LYS A 14 -8.44 -10.34 4.14
N LYS A 15 -7.31 -10.94 4.50
CA LYS A 15 -6.49 -11.66 3.52
C LYS A 15 -7.27 -12.87 3.00
N ALA A 16 -7.04 -13.21 1.74
CA ALA A 16 -7.61 -14.42 1.16
C ALA A 16 -6.90 -15.63 1.77
N LYS A 17 -7.60 -16.74 1.95
CA LYS A 17 -6.98 -18.00 2.44
C LYS A 17 -5.88 -18.46 1.48
N ILE A 18 -6.16 -18.37 0.19
CA ILE A 18 -5.20 -18.63 -0.89
C ILE A 18 -4.97 -17.29 -1.59
N ALA A 19 -3.73 -16.80 -1.56
CA ALA A 19 -3.38 -15.56 -2.24
C ALA A 19 -3.51 -15.74 -3.76
N PRO A 20 -4.06 -14.74 -4.49
CA PRO A 20 -4.11 -14.80 -5.94
C PRO A 20 -2.69 -14.82 -6.53
N PRO A 21 -2.45 -15.55 -7.64
CA PRO A 21 -1.15 -15.59 -8.27
C PRO A 21 -0.72 -14.18 -8.70
N MET A 22 0.55 -13.87 -8.47
CA MET A 22 1.10 -12.54 -8.71
C MET A 22 2.57 -12.64 -9.10
N ARG A 23 2.93 -11.99 -10.20
CA ARG A 23 4.33 -11.62 -10.50
C ARG A 23 4.54 -10.17 -10.07
N LEU A 24 5.55 -9.94 -9.24
CA LEU A 24 5.98 -8.59 -8.87
C LEU A 24 6.51 -7.87 -10.12
N THR A 25 6.10 -6.61 -10.28
CA THR A 25 6.65 -5.70 -11.30
C THR A 25 7.45 -4.59 -10.64
N ASP A 26 8.19 -3.80 -11.41
CA ASP A 26 8.96 -2.68 -10.84
C ASP A 26 8.06 -1.62 -10.23
N ARG A 27 6.89 -1.36 -10.84
CA ARG A 27 5.85 -0.53 -10.21
C ARG A 27 5.42 -1.05 -8.83
N ASP A 28 5.33 -2.37 -8.63
CA ASP A 28 4.95 -2.90 -7.32
C ASP A 28 6.04 -2.67 -6.27
N LYS A 29 7.31 -2.81 -6.67
CA LYS A 29 8.45 -2.55 -5.79
C LYS A 29 8.43 -1.10 -5.34
N ARG A 30 8.23 -0.16 -6.27
CA ARG A 30 8.08 1.27 -5.95
C ARG A 30 6.90 1.55 -5.04
N ILE A 31 5.73 0.94 -5.27
CA ILE A 31 4.58 1.08 -4.34
C ILE A 31 4.94 0.61 -2.92
N VAL A 32 5.64 -0.52 -2.78
CA VAL A 32 6.05 -1.04 -1.47
C VAL A 32 7.09 -0.12 -0.82
N GLU A 33 8.00 0.43 -1.62
CA GLU A 33 8.99 1.42 -1.18
C GLU A 33 8.36 2.75 -0.75
N ASP A 34 7.43 3.29 -1.52
CA ASP A 34 6.66 4.49 -1.16
C ASP A 34 5.93 4.29 0.17
N VAL A 35 5.28 3.14 0.35
CA VAL A 35 4.60 2.81 1.61
C VAL A 35 5.59 2.67 2.77
N TYR A 36 6.81 2.21 2.52
CA TYR A 36 7.88 2.19 3.52
C TYR A 36 8.32 3.62 3.90
N GLN A 37 8.64 4.46 2.91
CA GLN A 37 9.16 5.82 3.09
C GLN A 37 8.14 6.81 3.66
N LEU A 38 6.87 6.66 3.26
CA LEU A 38 5.75 7.50 3.68
C LEU A 38 4.95 6.88 4.84
N ARG A 39 5.29 5.64 5.24
CA ARG A 39 4.73 4.84 6.34
C ARG A 39 3.26 4.43 6.17
N PHE A 40 2.40 5.35 5.76
CA PHE A 40 0.97 5.16 5.56
C PHE A 40 0.53 5.87 4.29
N LEU A 41 -0.16 5.17 3.39
CA LEU A 41 -0.68 5.78 2.18
C LEU A 41 -2.09 5.34 1.87
N THR A 42 -2.89 6.28 1.36
CA THR A 42 -4.18 5.96 0.76
C THR A 42 -4.00 5.50 -0.70
N ARG A 43 -5.01 4.82 -1.23
CA ARG A 43 -5.07 4.52 -2.67
C ARG A 43 -4.92 5.77 -3.54
N ASP A 44 -5.53 6.89 -3.13
CA ASP A 44 -5.54 8.11 -3.93
C ASP A 44 -4.13 8.72 -3.98
N GLN A 45 -3.39 8.69 -2.88
CA GLN A 45 -1.97 9.07 -2.82
C GLN A 45 -1.08 8.13 -3.66
N ILE A 46 -1.29 6.81 -3.58
CA ILE A 46 -0.53 5.85 -4.40
C ILE A 46 -0.84 6.03 -5.89
N LYS A 47 -2.08 6.40 -6.25
CA LYS A 47 -2.40 6.74 -7.64
C LYS A 47 -1.60 7.95 -8.12
N LYS A 48 -1.49 9.00 -7.31
CA LYS A 48 -0.72 10.20 -7.66
C LYS A 48 0.76 9.88 -7.91
N LEU A 49 1.34 8.98 -7.11
CA LEU A 49 2.74 8.58 -7.23
C LEU A 49 2.99 7.68 -8.46
N GLU A 50 2.23 6.60 -8.60
CA GLU A 50 2.61 5.48 -9.48
C GLU A 50 1.66 5.22 -10.66
N PHE A 51 0.53 5.93 -10.71
CA PHE A 51 -0.53 5.77 -11.72
C PHE A 51 -1.11 7.11 -12.16
N GLU A 52 -0.32 8.17 -12.30
CA GLU A 52 -0.82 9.51 -12.60
C GLU A 52 -1.72 9.54 -13.85
N ASP A 53 -1.24 8.98 -14.96
CA ASP A 53 -2.02 8.82 -16.22
C ASP A 53 -2.82 7.50 -16.27
N GLY A 54 -2.78 6.73 -15.18
CA GLY A 54 -3.35 5.40 -15.09
C GLY A 54 -4.77 5.38 -14.52
N SER A 55 -5.48 4.28 -14.80
CA SER A 55 -6.80 4.03 -14.23
C SER A 55 -6.73 3.74 -12.72
N MET A 56 -7.66 4.34 -11.96
CA MET A 56 -7.94 3.97 -10.56
C MET A 56 -8.22 2.47 -10.39
N THR A 57 -8.83 1.82 -11.38
CA THR A 57 -9.10 0.38 -11.38
C THR A 57 -7.81 -0.43 -11.47
N ALA A 58 -6.84 0.03 -12.27
CA ALA A 58 -5.53 -0.62 -12.37
C ALA A 58 -4.76 -0.49 -11.05
N CYS A 59 -4.75 0.69 -10.44
CA CYS A 59 -4.18 0.93 -9.12
C CYS A 59 -4.82 0.01 -8.07
N GLN A 60 -6.15 -0.03 -8.00
CA GLN A 60 -6.89 -0.89 -7.08
C GLN A 60 -6.55 -2.38 -7.25
N ARG A 61 -6.41 -2.84 -8.50
CA ARG A 61 -6.02 -4.22 -8.80
C ARG A 61 -4.64 -4.54 -8.23
N ARG A 62 -3.64 -3.66 -8.44
CA ARG A 62 -2.29 -3.86 -7.92
C ARG A 62 -2.25 -3.85 -6.39
N LEU A 63 -2.94 -2.91 -5.76
CA LEU A 63 -3.03 -2.84 -4.30
C LEU A 63 -3.73 -4.06 -3.69
N SER A 64 -4.74 -4.61 -4.36
CA SER A 64 -5.38 -5.86 -3.94
C SER A 64 -4.38 -7.03 -4.00
N LEU A 65 -3.65 -7.17 -5.11
CA LEU A 65 -2.64 -8.23 -5.26
C LEU A 65 -1.55 -8.13 -4.19
N LEU A 66 -1.00 -6.93 -3.97
CA LEU A 66 0.04 -6.66 -2.97
C LEU A 66 -0.45 -6.96 -1.54
N PHE A 67 -1.67 -6.57 -1.21
CA PHE A 67 -2.28 -6.84 0.10
C PHE A 67 -2.48 -8.34 0.34
N HIS A 68 -3.07 -9.05 -0.63
CA HIS A 68 -3.35 -10.49 -0.48
C HIS A 68 -2.08 -11.33 -0.50
N ASN A 69 -1.07 -10.95 -1.29
CA ASN A 69 0.26 -11.58 -1.27
C ASN A 69 1.11 -11.16 -0.08
N GLY A 70 0.58 -10.27 0.76
CA GLY A 70 1.16 -9.90 2.03
C GLY A 70 2.38 -9.01 1.94
N TYR A 71 2.60 -8.29 0.83
CA TYR A 71 3.59 -7.20 0.71
C TYR A 71 3.11 -5.89 1.33
N LEU A 72 1.79 -5.70 1.39
CA LEU A 72 1.15 -4.62 2.12
C LEU A 72 0.23 -5.19 3.20
N SER A 73 0.06 -4.43 4.27
CA SER A 73 -1.04 -4.56 5.22
C SER A 73 -2.00 -3.39 5.06
N ALA A 74 -3.10 -3.43 5.79
CA ALA A 74 -4.10 -2.37 5.79
C ALA A 74 -4.56 -2.08 7.21
N VAL A 75 -4.54 -0.80 7.57
CA VAL A 75 -5.19 -0.29 8.79
C VAL A 75 -6.52 0.34 8.40
N HIS A 76 -7.53 0.13 9.24
CA HIS A 76 -8.85 0.74 9.05
C HIS A 76 -8.95 1.96 9.95
N LYS A 77 -9.29 3.10 9.34
CA LYS A 77 -9.72 4.28 10.08
C LYS A 77 -11.08 3.98 10.73
N PRO A 78 -11.26 4.16 12.05
CA PRO A 78 -12.59 4.24 12.64
C PRO A 78 -13.30 5.45 12.03
N ILE A 79 -14.49 5.25 11.47
CA ILE A 79 -15.31 6.33 10.93
C ILE A 79 -15.91 7.06 12.13
N LEU A 80 -15.33 8.19 12.53
CA LEU A 80 -15.79 8.96 13.70
C LEU A 80 -17.08 9.75 13.45
N THR A 81 -17.47 9.95 12.20
CA THR A 81 -18.65 10.74 11.82
C THR A 81 -19.32 10.04 10.63
N GLY A 82 -20.62 9.74 10.73
CA GLY A 82 -21.39 8.92 9.79
C GLY A 82 -21.47 9.39 8.32
N TYR A 83 -20.57 10.25 7.86
CA TYR A 83 -20.44 10.74 6.50
C TYR A 83 -19.11 10.25 5.89
N GLY A 84 -19.20 9.16 5.11
CA GLY A 84 -18.11 8.66 4.26
C GLY A 84 -17.76 7.19 4.47
N SER A 85 -17.16 6.56 3.45
CA SER A 85 -16.63 5.20 3.57
C SER A 85 -15.23 5.20 4.19
N SER A 86 -14.92 4.28 5.11
CA SER A 86 -13.56 4.13 5.62
C SER A 86 -12.59 3.85 4.47
N LYS A 87 -11.71 4.82 4.19
CA LYS A 87 -10.65 4.63 3.21
C LYS A 87 -9.62 3.66 3.79
N ARG A 88 -9.24 2.68 3.00
CA ARG A 88 -8.15 1.78 3.34
C ARG A 88 -6.84 2.56 3.34
N VAL A 89 -6.10 2.47 4.43
CA VAL A 89 -4.74 3.01 4.55
C VAL A 89 -3.79 1.83 4.50
N TYR A 90 -2.88 1.85 3.53
CA TYR A 90 -1.87 0.82 3.32
C TYR A 90 -0.64 1.13 4.15
N CYS A 91 -0.08 0.10 4.77
CA CYS A 91 1.18 0.16 5.51
C CYS A 91 2.03 -1.06 5.18
N LEU A 92 3.32 -1.00 5.50
CA LEU A 92 4.24 -2.07 5.20
C LEU A 92 3.91 -3.32 6.02
N SER A 93 4.04 -4.50 5.42
CA SER A 93 3.89 -5.79 6.09
C SER A 93 5.23 -6.51 6.22
N LYS A 94 5.24 -7.69 6.85
CA LYS A 94 6.45 -8.52 7.00
C LYS A 94 7.10 -8.88 5.67
N LYS A 95 6.32 -9.32 4.67
CA LYS A 95 6.87 -9.66 3.34
C LYS A 95 7.32 -8.42 2.58
N GLY A 96 6.64 -7.28 2.77
CA GLY A 96 7.06 -5.99 2.22
C GLY A 96 8.39 -5.54 2.80
N ALA A 97 8.57 -5.63 4.13
CA ALA A 97 9.83 -5.31 4.79
C ALA A 97 10.98 -6.18 4.29
N ALA A 98 10.76 -7.49 4.12
CA ALA A 98 11.76 -8.37 3.52
C ALA A 98 12.10 -7.94 2.07
N LEU A 99 11.10 -7.54 1.27
CA LEU A 99 11.35 -6.99 -0.07
C LEU A 99 12.21 -5.72 -0.01
N ILE A 100 11.92 -4.77 0.88
CA ILE A 100 12.72 -3.54 1.04
C ILE A 100 14.16 -3.89 1.43
N SER A 101 14.38 -4.81 2.36
CA SER A 101 15.75 -5.22 2.74
C SER A 101 16.58 -5.74 1.56
N HIS A 102 15.95 -6.24 0.49
CA HIS A 102 16.65 -6.67 -0.74
C HIS A 102 16.84 -5.55 -1.77
N LEU A 103 16.13 -4.43 -1.65
CA LEU A 103 16.29 -3.28 -2.56
C LEU A 103 17.41 -2.33 -2.13
N TYR A 104 17.79 -2.37 -0.85
CA TYR A 104 18.81 -1.51 -0.26
C TYR A 104 20.13 -2.27 -0.10
N SER A 105 21.25 -1.56 -0.01
CA SER A 105 22.55 -2.18 0.27
C SER A 105 22.54 -2.90 1.62
N GLU A 106 23.44 -3.86 1.83
CA GLU A 106 23.47 -4.64 3.08
C GLU A 106 23.62 -3.76 4.33
N LYS A 107 24.38 -2.66 4.21
CA LYS A 107 24.57 -1.67 5.29
C LYS A 107 23.28 -0.91 5.61
N GLU A 108 22.53 -0.50 4.59
CA GLU A 108 21.25 0.20 4.74
C GLU A 108 20.16 -0.75 5.21
N ALA A 109 20.14 -1.98 4.70
CA ALA A 109 19.17 -3.01 5.08
C ALA A 109 19.22 -3.33 6.59
N ARG A 110 20.43 -3.34 7.19
CA ARG A 110 20.61 -3.52 8.65
C ARG A 110 20.04 -2.36 9.48
N GLN A 111 19.84 -1.18 8.88
CA GLN A 111 19.27 -0.01 9.55
C GLN A 111 17.75 0.07 9.40
N ILE A 112 17.14 -0.75 8.54
CA ILE A 112 15.68 -0.81 8.39
C ILE A 112 15.06 -1.34 9.67
N LYS A 113 14.68 -0.44 10.56
CA LYS A 113 13.93 -0.74 11.78
C LYS A 113 12.44 -0.83 11.44
N TRP A 114 12.00 -1.99 10.96
CA TRP A 114 10.57 -2.28 10.79
C TRP A 114 10.08 -3.35 11.75
N SER A 115 8.91 -3.13 12.35
CA SER A 115 8.17 -4.12 13.14
C SER A 115 6.68 -3.96 12.91
N GLU A 116 5.92 -5.06 12.93
CA GLU A 116 4.47 -5.04 12.76
C GLU A 116 3.76 -4.19 13.83
N LYS A 117 4.36 -4.05 15.01
CA LYS A 117 3.84 -3.18 16.09
C LYS A 117 3.78 -1.70 15.67
N TYR A 118 4.66 -1.23 14.79
CA TYR A 118 4.68 0.16 14.33
C TYR A 118 3.48 0.54 13.45
N ASN A 119 2.73 -0.46 12.98
CA ASN A 119 1.46 -0.25 12.28
C ASN A 119 0.28 -0.06 13.26
N LYS A 120 0.45 -0.39 14.55
CA LYS A 120 -0.56 -0.18 15.59
C LYS A 120 -0.36 1.20 16.20
N VAL A 121 -1.02 2.19 15.63
CA VAL A 121 -0.99 3.58 16.07
C VAL A 121 -2.40 4.12 16.19
N GLU A 122 -2.60 5.15 16.99
CA GLU A 122 -3.90 5.78 17.13
C GLU A 122 -4.35 6.44 15.82
N PRO A 123 -5.66 6.51 15.54
CA PRO A 123 -6.20 7.08 14.30
C PRO A 123 -5.68 8.49 14.00
N PHE A 124 -5.50 9.33 15.02
CA PHE A 124 -4.99 10.69 14.89
C PHE A 124 -3.59 10.74 14.25
N PHE A 125 -2.67 9.85 14.66
CA PHE A 125 -1.33 9.77 14.06
C PHE A 125 -1.39 9.37 12.58
N ILE A 126 -2.32 8.49 12.21
CA ILE A 126 -2.53 8.09 10.82
C ILE A 126 -3.00 9.30 10.01
N GLU A 127 -3.96 10.06 10.50
CA GLU A 127 -4.47 11.25 9.83
C GLU A 127 -3.38 12.32 9.63
N HIS A 128 -2.62 12.61 10.70
CA HIS A 128 -1.50 13.53 10.62
C HIS A 128 -0.45 13.08 9.60
N ALA A 129 -0.05 11.80 9.63
CA ALA A 129 0.89 11.25 8.66
C ALA A 129 0.37 11.35 7.23
N LEU A 130 -0.91 11.04 7.00
CA LEU A 130 -1.53 11.15 5.68
C LEU A 130 -1.53 12.60 5.16
N ALA A 131 -1.83 13.58 6.02
CA ALA A 131 -1.80 15.00 5.66
C ALA A 131 -0.38 15.47 5.30
N LEU A 132 0.62 15.09 6.09
CA LEU A 132 2.03 15.37 5.77
C LEU A 132 2.46 14.73 4.45
N ASN A 133 1.96 13.52 4.16
CA ASN A 133 2.29 12.81 2.94
C ASN A 133 1.74 13.52 1.69
N ASP A 134 0.62 14.25 1.75
CA ASP A 134 0.15 15.05 0.61
C ASP A 134 1.16 16.14 0.23
N VAL A 135 1.79 16.79 1.22
CA VAL A 135 2.86 17.77 1.00
C VAL A 135 4.10 17.09 0.42
N ARG A 136 4.56 15.98 1.05
CA ARG A 136 5.74 15.22 0.57
C ARG A 136 5.56 14.74 -0.87
N ILE A 137 4.37 14.23 -1.22
CA ILE A 137 4.04 13.78 -2.57
C ILE A 137 4.11 14.94 -3.56
N ALA A 138 3.57 16.12 -3.21
CA ALA A 138 3.66 17.29 -4.07
C ALA A 138 5.13 17.67 -4.39
N PHE A 139 6.00 17.63 -3.39
CA PHE A 139 7.45 17.85 -3.60
C PHE A 139 8.08 16.78 -4.50
N ILE A 140 7.83 15.50 -4.25
CA ILE A 140 8.34 14.40 -5.07
C ILE A 140 7.94 14.60 -6.55
N LYS A 141 6.67 14.96 -6.79
CA LYS A 141 6.15 15.19 -8.14
C LYS A 141 6.77 16.41 -8.81
N ALA A 142 7.02 17.50 -8.07
CA ALA A 142 7.67 18.68 -8.60
C ALA A 142 9.11 18.39 -9.06
N VAL A 143 9.86 17.62 -8.27
CA VAL A 143 11.25 17.26 -8.60
C VAL A 143 11.35 16.31 -9.79
N LEU A 144 10.42 15.36 -9.91
CA LEU A 144 10.43 14.37 -11.00
C LEU A 144 9.73 14.84 -12.28
N GLY A 145 9.02 15.96 -12.22
CA GLY A 145 8.23 16.53 -13.32
C GLY A 145 8.81 17.82 -13.91
N SER A 146 10.12 18.06 -13.74
CA SER A 146 10.88 19.15 -14.39
C SER A 146 11.64 18.63 -15.61
#